data_AF-A0A3D4BJR9-F1
#
_entry.id   AF-A0A3D4BJR9-F1
#
_cell.length_a   1.000
_cell.length_b   1.000
_cell.length_c   1.000
_cell.angle_alpha   90.00
_cell.angle_beta   90.00
_cell.angle_gamma   90.00
#
_symmetry.space_group_name_H-M   'P 1'
#
loop_
_entity.id
_entity.type
_entity.pdbx_description
1 polymer ?
#
loop_
_entity_poly.entity_id
_entity_poly.type
_entity_poly.pdbx_seq_one_letter_code
_entity_poly.pdbx_strand_id
1 'polypeptide(L)'
;AVEVPNSEIGIVGCKLIDGTGNFLPESKRGIPTPWVAFTKIFGLYKISNVFGKYYAQHLTENHSGKVEILVGAFMVMKRELYNEIGGFDENCFMYSDDIDLSYMALKKGKSNYYFHETSVIHYKGESTIRDEKYMKRFQEAMNFFYSKHFKKSFIFDIFVKIGAFVFSLIKK
;
A
#
# COMPACT_ATOMS: atom_id res chain seq x y z
N ALA A 1 13.40 -2.14 17.22
CA ALA A 1 12.61 -2.61 16.07
C ALA A 1 12.18 -4.05 16.34
N VAL A 2 11.01 -4.50 15.86
CA VAL A 2 10.74 -5.95 15.87
C VAL A 2 11.70 -6.57 14.87
N GLU A 3 12.67 -7.34 15.36
CA GLU A 3 13.59 -8.06 14.50
C GLU A 3 12.83 -9.14 13.73
N VAL A 4 13.08 -9.21 12.42
CA VAL A 4 12.56 -10.26 11.56
C VAL A 4 13.74 -11.14 11.19
N PRO A 5 13.68 -12.46 11.46
CA PRO A 5 14.71 -13.37 10.99
C PRO A 5 14.92 -13.20 9.49
N ASN A 6 16.17 -13.21 9.02
CA ASN A 6 16.48 -13.03 7.61
C ASN A 6 15.77 -14.07 6.70
N SER A 7 15.47 -15.26 7.23
CA SER A 7 14.68 -16.29 6.55
C SER A 7 13.21 -15.92 6.33
N GLU A 8 12.65 -15.03 7.15
CA GLU A 8 11.24 -14.60 7.16
C GLU A 8 11.01 -13.26 6.44
N ILE A 9 12.06 -12.50 6.14
CA ILE A 9 11.95 -11.24 5.40
C ILE A 9 11.39 -11.51 4.00
N GLY A 10 10.32 -10.78 3.66
CA GLY A 10 9.72 -10.74 2.34
C GLY A 10 10.34 -9.64 1.51
N ILE A 11 9.68 -8.49 1.51
CA ILE A 11 10.13 -7.29 0.81
C ILE A 11 10.63 -6.26 1.81
N VAL A 12 11.76 -5.63 1.50
CA VAL A 12 12.30 -4.49 2.25
C VAL A 12 12.07 -3.21 1.45
N GLY A 13 11.49 -2.21 2.09
CA GLY A 13 11.41 -0.84 1.58
C GLY A 13 12.12 0.11 2.53
N CYS A 14 12.33 1.34 2.09
CA CYS A 14 13.08 2.33 2.86
C CYS A 14 12.27 3.57 3.19
N LYS A 15 12.86 4.49 3.97
CA LYS A 15 12.29 5.82 4.17
C LYS A 15 12.27 6.55 2.83
N LEU A 16 11.09 7.02 2.42
CA LEU A 16 11.00 7.91 1.26
C LEU A 16 10.91 9.34 1.74
N ILE A 17 11.63 10.21 1.04
CA ILE A 17 11.61 11.65 1.24
C ILE A 17 11.33 12.36 -0.09
N ASP A 18 10.73 13.54 -0.04
CA ASP A 18 10.60 14.38 -1.24
C ASP A 18 11.91 15.14 -1.54
N GLY A 19 11.91 15.94 -2.61
CA GLY A 19 13.07 16.75 -3.00
C GLY A 19 13.48 17.83 -1.99
N THR A 20 12.67 18.08 -0.96
CA THR A 20 12.97 19.01 0.14
C THR A 20 13.43 18.30 1.42
N GLY A 21 13.45 16.97 1.41
CA GLY A 21 13.83 16.15 2.56
C GLY A 21 12.67 15.78 3.49
N ASN A 22 11.43 16.17 3.17
CA ASN A 22 10.29 15.83 4.01
C ASN A 22 9.90 14.35 3.83
N PHE A 23 9.59 13.69 4.94
CA PHE A 23 9.14 12.30 4.94
C PHE A 23 7.83 12.09 4.17
N LEU A 24 7.77 10.99 3.42
CA LEU A 24 6.61 10.53 2.68
C LEU A 24 5.97 9.32 3.41
N PRO A 25 4.86 9.51 4.15
CA PRO A 25 4.19 8.44 4.90
C PRO A 25 3.76 7.25 4.04
N GLU A 26 3.49 7.49 2.75
CA GLU A 26 3.12 6.46 1.78
C GLU A 26 4.20 5.42 1.47
N SER A 27 5.43 5.62 1.95
CA SER A 27 6.52 4.63 1.91
C SER A 27 6.13 3.29 2.56
N LYS A 28 5.18 3.33 3.49
CA LYS A 28 4.61 2.17 4.16
C LYS A 28 3.10 2.29 4.31
N ARG A 29 2.39 1.19 4.10
CA ARG A 29 0.92 1.18 4.15
C ARG A 29 0.39 -0.10 4.78
N GLY A 30 -0.88 -0.04 5.16
CA GLY A 30 -1.68 -1.20 5.46
C GLY A 30 -2.32 -1.81 4.20
N ILE A 31 -2.83 -3.02 4.33
CA ILE A 31 -3.68 -3.66 3.30
C ILE A 31 -4.87 -2.72 3.04
N PRO A 32 -5.16 -2.35 1.78
CA PRO A 32 -6.22 -1.41 1.46
C PRO A 32 -7.58 -2.09 1.59
N THR A 33 -8.06 -2.37 2.80
CA THR A 33 -9.43 -2.87 3.01
C THR A 33 -10.44 -1.71 2.92
N PRO A 34 -11.74 -1.96 2.70
CA PRO A 34 -12.74 -0.89 2.68
C PRO A 34 -12.74 -0.02 3.94
N TRP A 35 -12.53 -0.62 5.12
CA TRP A 35 -12.39 0.12 6.37
C TRP A 35 -11.14 1.01 6.39
N VAL A 36 -10.00 0.50 5.93
CA VAL A 36 -8.76 1.29 5.83
C VAL A 36 -8.93 2.45 4.84
N ALA A 37 -9.57 2.22 3.69
CA ALA A 37 -9.89 3.28 2.73
C ALA A 37 -10.84 4.33 3.33
N PHE A 38 -11.89 3.91 4.04
CA PHE A 38 -12.82 4.79 4.74
C PHE A 38 -12.09 5.70 5.75
N THR A 39 -11.24 5.13 6.63
CA THR A 39 -10.48 5.93 7.61
C THR A 39 -9.58 6.98 6.96
N LYS A 40 -9.04 6.69 5.77
CA LYS A 40 -8.24 7.64 4.99
C LYS A 40 -9.08 8.75 4.39
N ILE A 41 -10.18 8.42 3.72
CA ILE A 41 -11.06 9.37 3.04
C ILE A 41 -11.63 10.39 4.04
N PHE A 42 -12.09 9.92 5.20
CA PHE A 42 -12.67 10.76 6.24
C PHE A 42 -11.64 11.38 7.19
N GLY A 43 -10.34 11.19 6.95
CA GLY A 43 -9.29 11.79 7.77
C GLY A 43 -9.16 11.23 9.19
N LEU A 44 -9.84 10.13 9.53
CA LEU A 44 -9.88 9.55 10.87
C LEU A 44 -8.49 9.11 11.37
N TYR A 45 -7.58 8.75 10.46
CA TYR A 45 -6.18 8.44 10.78
C TYR A 45 -5.41 9.60 11.42
N LYS A 46 -5.92 10.85 11.36
CA LYS A 46 -5.33 12.00 12.05
C LYS A 46 -5.80 12.14 13.49
N ILE A 47 -6.92 11.50 13.84
CA ILE A 47 -7.56 11.63 15.16
C ILE A 47 -6.94 10.65 16.15
N SER A 48 -6.70 9.42 15.70
CA SER A 48 -6.14 8.37 16.55
C SER A 48 -5.38 7.33 15.73
N ASN A 49 -4.29 6.82 16.30
CA ASN A 49 -3.48 5.74 15.71
C ASN A 49 -4.28 4.43 15.50
N VAL A 50 -5.42 4.25 16.17
CA VAL A 50 -6.34 3.12 15.93
C VAL A 50 -6.83 3.11 14.48
N PHE A 51 -6.97 4.28 13.85
CA PHE A 51 -7.35 4.45 12.44
C PHE A 51 -6.14 4.65 11.52
N GLY A 52 -4.93 4.48 12.06
CA GLY A 52 -3.66 4.80 11.40
C GLY A 52 -3.15 3.75 10.41
N LYS A 53 -3.92 2.69 10.17
CA LYS A 53 -3.50 1.54 9.38
C LYS A 53 -3.13 1.91 7.94
N TYR A 54 -3.79 2.90 7.33
CA TYR A 54 -3.50 3.33 5.95
C TYR A 54 -2.03 3.69 5.73
N TYR A 55 -1.41 4.41 6.68
CA TYR A 55 0.01 4.81 6.63
C TYR A 55 0.90 4.01 7.58
N ALA A 56 0.42 2.86 8.07
CA ALA A 56 1.14 2.05 9.04
C ALA A 56 1.67 2.89 10.23
N GLN A 57 0.81 3.75 10.82
CA GLN A 57 1.20 4.71 11.86
C GLN A 57 1.66 4.08 13.18
N HIS A 58 1.59 2.75 13.32
CA HIS A 58 2.28 2.06 14.41
C HIS A 58 3.82 2.20 14.32
N LEU A 59 4.35 2.62 13.17
CA LEU A 59 5.75 2.99 12.97
C LEU A 59 5.87 4.47 12.59
N THR A 60 6.67 5.22 13.36
CA THR A 60 7.04 6.59 12.98
C THR A 60 8.07 6.56 11.83
N GLU A 61 8.46 7.74 11.31
CA GLU A 61 9.43 7.83 10.21
C GLU A 61 10.81 7.22 10.53
N ASN A 62 11.23 7.28 11.80
CA ASN A 62 12.56 6.87 12.26
C ASN A 62 12.52 5.57 13.06
N HIS A 63 11.56 4.69 12.76
CA HIS A 63 11.45 3.37 13.38
C HIS A 63 11.27 2.29 12.32
N SER A 64 12.12 1.26 12.40
CA SER A 64 12.11 0.11 11.50
C SER A 64 11.12 -0.92 12.03
N GLY A 65 10.47 -1.63 11.13
CA GLY A 65 9.56 -2.69 11.56
C GLY A 65 8.70 -3.28 10.45
N LYS A 66 7.90 -4.25 10.87
CA LYS A 66 6.95 -4.95 10.00
C LYS A 66 5.86 -3.99 9.51
N VAL A 67 5.61 -4.05 8.21
CA VAL A 67 4.52 -3.34 7.53
C VAL A 67 3.81 -4.34 6.62
N GLU A 68 2.58 -4.04 6.23
CA GLU A 68 1.85 -4.94 5.35
C GLU A 68 2.22 -4.68 3.89
N ILE A 69 2.20 -3.41 3.47
CA ILE A 69 2.38 -2.99 2.08
C ILE A 69 3.52 -1.98 1.98
N LEU A 70 4.40 -2.19 1.00
CA LEU A 70 5.45 -1.25 0.60
C LEU A 70 5.13 -0.67 -0.78
N VAL A 71 5.64 0.53 -1.06
CA VAL A 71 5.41 1.21 -2.34
C VAL A 71 6.50 0.87 -3.35
N GLY A 72 6.09 0.74 -4.63
CA GLY A 72 6.96 0.38 -5.75
C GLY A 72 8.08 1.36 -6.08
N ALA A 73 8.14 2.52 -5.41
CA ALA A 73 9.21 3.49 -5.59
C ALA A 73 10.58 2.95 -5.14
N PHE A 74 10.61 2.08 -4.12
CA PHE A 74 11.82 1.37 -3.70
C PHE A 74 11.46 0.07 -2.98
N MET A 75 11.80 -1.06 -3.59
CA MET A 75 11.58 -2.40 -3.03
C MET A 75 12.80 -3.27 -3.30
N VAL A 76 13.23 -4.02 -2.28
CA VAL A 76 14.29 -5.02 -2.37
C VAL A 76 13.74 -6.34 -1.85
N MET A 77 13.94 -7.42 -2.60
CA MET A 77 13.53 -8.75 -2.19
C MET A 77 14.45 -9.82 -2.77
N LYS A 78 14.43 -11.01 -2.18
CA LYS A 78 15.18 -12.16 -2.69
C LYS A 78 14.60 -12.63 -4.02
N ARG A 79 15.45 -12.94 -4.98
CA ARG A 79 15.04 -13.41 -6.31
C ARG A 79 14.23 -14.70 -6.22
N GLU A 80 14.60 -15.58 -5.30
CA GLU A 80 13.91 -16.85 -5.06
C GLU A 80 12.45 -16.62 -4.67
N LEU A 81 12.21 -15.68 -3.73
CA LEU A 81 10.86 -15.32 -3.31
C LEU A 81 10.06 -14.65 -4.46
N TYR A 82 10.70 -13.78 -5.24
CA TYR A 82 10.06 -13.14 -6.40
C TYR A 82 9.56 -14.20 -7.40
N ASN A 83 10.42 -15.16 -7.74
CA ASN A 83 10.06 -16.26 -8.63
C ASN A 83 8.98 -17.18 -8.01
N GLU A 84 9.04 -17.45 -6.71
CA GLU A 84 8.06 -18.29 -6.00
C GLU A 84 6.66 -17.67 -5.92
N ILE A 85 6.59 -16.33 -5.88
CA ILE A 85 5.34 -15.57 -5.92
C ILE A 85 4.80 -15.45 -7.35
N GLY A 86 5.65 -15.61 -8.37
CA GLY A 86 5.30 -15.39 -9.77
C GLY A 86 5.54 -13.96 -10.26
N GLY A 87 6.29 -13.15 -9.50
CA GLY A 87 6.62 -11.78 -9.85
C GLY A 87 5.44 -10.81 -9.83
N PHE A 88 5.54 -9.72 -10.61
CA PHE A 88 4.42 -8.83 -10.85
C PHE A 88 3.39 -9.51 -11.76
N ASP A 89 2.11 -9.47 -11.35
CA ASP A 89 1.01 -9.94 -12.18
C ASP A 89 0.74 -8.94 -13.31
N GLU A 90 0.88 -9.37 -14.56
CA GLU A 90 0.68 -8.52 -15.75
C GLU A 90 -0.78 -8.01 -15.88
N ASN A 91 -1.74 -8.64 -15.21
CA ASN A 91 -3.12 -8.16 -15.13
C ASN A 91 -3.30 -7.07 -14.06
N CYS A 92 -2.29 -6.88 -13.20
CA CYS A 92 -2.25 -5.89 -12.13
C CYS A 92 -1.35 -4.72 -12.55
N PHE A 93 -1.77 -3.94 -13.55
CA PHE A 93 -0.94 -2.87 -14.09
C PHE A 93 -1.23 -1.50 -13.44
N MET A 94 -0.20 -0.92 -12.80
CA MET A 94 -0.21 0.38 -12.10
C MET A 94 -1.21 0.51 -10.94
N TYR A 95 -0.79 1.19 -9.88
CA TYR A 95 -1.59 1.57 -8.69
C TYR A 95 -1.93 0.44 -7.70
N SER A 96 -1.88 -0.81 -8.14
CA SER A 96 -2.04 -1.99 -7.28
C SER A 96 -0.95 -3.04 -7.45
N ASP A 97 0.01 -2.83 -8.35
CA ASP A 97 1.12 -3.74 -8.66
C ASP A 97 2.02 -4.00 -7.45
N ASP A 98 2.45 -2.92 -6.79
CA ASP A 98 3.24 -2.97 -5.56
C ASP A 98 2.45 -3.52 -4.36
N ILE A 99 1.14 -3.22 -4.30
CA ILE A 99 0.21 -3.73 -3.30
C ILE A 99 0.05 -5.25 -3.46
N ASP A 100 -0.18 -5.73 -4.67
CA ASP A 100 -0.34 -7.14 -5.01
C ASP A 100 0.94 -7.92 -4.65
N LEU A 101 2.10 -7.45 -5.11
CA LEU A 101 3.38 -8.08 -4.82
C LEU A 101 3.66 -8.15 -3.31
N SER A 102 3.45 -7.04 -2.60
CA SER A 102 3.60 -6.99 -1.13
C SER A 102 2.66 -7.98 -0.45
N TYR A 103 1.40 -8.03 -0.86
CA TYR A 103 0.39 -8.88 -0.25
C TYR A 103 0.62 -10.36 -0.55
N MET A 104 1.12 -10.70 -1.73
CA MET A 104 1.51 -12.06 -2.08
C MET A 104 2.69 -12.55 -1.22
N ALA A 105 3.66 -11.67 -0.90
CA ALA A 105 4.74 -12.01 0.04
C ALA A 105 4.18 -12.36 1.44
N LEU A 106 3.19 -11.61 1.93
CA LEU A 106 2.50 -11.93 3.18
C LEU A 106 1.76 -13.28 3.11
N LYS A 107 1.11 -13.58 1.98
CA LYS A 107 0.43 -14.88 1.76
C LYS A 107 1.38 -16.07 1.75
N LYS A 108 2.66 -15.86 1.42
CA LYS A 108 3.73 -16.86 1.53
C LYS A 108 4.32 -16.96 2.95
N GLY A 109 3.70 -16.31 3.93
CA GLY A 109 4.15 -16.30 5.33
C GLY A 109 5.39 -15.44 5.56
N LYS A 110 5.79 -14.60 4.61
CA LYS A 110 6.90 -13.66 4.78
C LYS A 110 6.42 -12.37 5.44
N SER A 111 7.36 -11.62 6.01
CA SER A 111 7.11 -10.31 6.61
C SER A 111 7.74 -9.21 5.75
N ASN A 112 6.93 -8.26 5.29
CA ASN A 112 7.47 -7.05 4.66
C ASN A 112 8.02 -6.10 5.74
N TYR A 113 9.07 -5.37 5.41
CA TYR A 113 9.87 -4.62 6.37
C TYR A 113 10.18 -3.22 5.88
N TYR A 114 9.85 -2.22 6.69
CA TYR A 114 10.26 -0.84 6.49
C TYR A 114 11.56 -0.59 7.24
N PHE A 115 12.59 -0.16 6.51
CA PHE A 115 13.92 0.13 7.05
C PHE A 115 14.22 1.65 6.98
N HIS A 116 14.24 2.34 8.12
CA HIS A 116 14.33 3.81 8.12
C HIS A 116 15.73 4.39 7.99
N GLU A 117 16.78 3.61 8.27
CA GLU A 117 18.16 4.13 8.28
C GLU A 117 18.66 4.47 6.88
N THR A 118 18.04 3.89 5.85
CA THR A 118 18.25 4.27 4.45
C THR A 118 17.10 5.14 3.97
N SER A 119 17.42 6.20 3.22
CA SER A 119 16.42 7.08 2.59
C SER A 119 16.60 7.16 1.08
N VAL A 120 15.50 7.27 0.35
CA VAL A 120 15.46 7.51 -1.10
C VAL A 120 14.60 8.73 -1.41
N ILE A 121 15.11 9.60 -2.28
CA ILE A 121 14.36 10.76 -2.78
C ILE A 121 13.36 10.27 -3.84
N HIS A 122 12.08 10.60 -3.64
CA HIS A 122 11.00 10.24 -4.55
C HIS A 122 10.16 11.47 -4.89
N TYR A 123 10.33 11.98 -6.12
CA TYR A 123 9.54 13.08 -6.68
C TYR A 123 8.14 12.58 -7.07
N LYS A 124 7.26 12.48 -6.09
CA LYS A 124 5.93 11.92 -6.27
C LYS A 124 5.03 12.81 -7.13
N GLY A 125 4.30 12.17 -8.05
CA GLY A 125 3.20 12.81 -8.78
C GLY A 125 3.62 13.55 -10.05
N GLU A 126 4.91 13.54 -10.36
CA GLU A 126 5.46 14.17 -11.56
C GLU A 126 5.09 13.43 -12.85
N SER A 127 4.83 12.11 -12.76
CA SER A 127 4.58 11.27 -13.95
C SER A 127 3.11 11.17 -14.36
N THR A 128 2.16 11.64 -13.54
CA THR A 128 0.74 11.36 -13.77
C THR A 128 -0.17 12.55 -13.47
N ILE A 129 -0.89 12.99 -14.51
CA ILE A 129 -1.96 13.98 -14.39
C ILE A 129 -3.14 13.38 -13.62
N ARG A 130 -3.64 14.09 -12.61
CA ARG A 130 -4.75 13.64 -11.75
C ARG A 130 -6.12 13.97 -12.36
N ASP A 131 -6.41 13.35 -13.50
CA ASP A 131 -7.66 13.51 -14.24
C ASP A 131 -8.68 12.38 -13.93
N GLU A 132 -9.79 12.35 -14.68
CA GLU A 132 -10.80 11.29 -14.57
C GLU A 132 -10.25 9.91 -14.98
N LYS A 133 -9.31 9.88 -15.94
CA LYS A 133 -8.66 8.66 -16.41
C LYS A 133 -7.78 8.05 -15.32
N TYR A 134 -7.05 8.88 -14.58
CA TYR A 134 -6.32 8.47 -13.38
C TYR A 134 -7.27 7.82 -12.37
N MET A 135 -8.40 8.45 -12.07
CA MET A 135 -9.37 7.92 -11.11
C MET A 135 -9.95 6.58 -11.56
N LYS A 136 -10.32 6.47 -12.84
CA LYS A 136 -10.84 5.22 -13.42
C LYS A 136 -9.81 4.09 -13.32
N ARG A 137 -8.56 4.33 -13.71
CA ARG A 137 -7.47 3.35 -13.60
C ARG A 137 -7.21 2.92 -12.17
N PHE A 138 -7.20 3.87 -11.23
CA PHE A 138 -7.07 3.56 -9.81
C PHE A 138 -8.21 2.68 -9.30
N GLN A 139 -9.45 2.97 -9.70
CA GLN A 139 -10.62 2.14 -9.34
C GLN A 139 -10.54 0.74 -9.95
N GLU A 140 -10.14 0.61 -11.22
CA GLU A 140 -9.93 -0.67 -11.90
C GLU A 140 -8.87 -1.51 -11.17
N ALA A 141 -7.72 -0.91 -10.84
CA ALA A 141 -6.64 -1.53 -10.08
C ALA A 141 -7.10 -2.04 -8.70
N MET A 142 -7.85 -1.21 -7.96
CA MET A 142 -8.39 -1.62 -6.65
C MET A 142 -9.42 -2.74 -6.80
N ASN A 143 -10.32 -2.66 -7.79
CA ASN A 143 -11.30 -3.72 -8.06
C ASN A 143 -10.64 -5.05 -8.43
N PHE A 144 -9.56 -5.00 -9.21
CA PHE A 144 -8.73 -6.16 -9.51
C PHE A 144 -8.13 -6.77 -8.24
N PHE A 145 -7.42 -5.97 -7.45
CA PHE A 145 -6.82 -6.40 -6.18
C PHE A 145 -7.86 -7.05 -5.26
N TYR A 146 -9.04 -6.42 -5.13
CA TYR A 146 -10.13 -6.94 -4.32
C TYR A 146 -10.66 -8.27 -4.84
N SER A 147 -10.92 -8.37 -6.14
CA SER A 147 -11.45 -9.59 -6.77
C SER A 147 -10.46 -10.75 -6.68
N LYS A 148 -9.15 -10.47 -6.77
CA LYS A 148 -8.08 -11.47 -6.70
C LYS A 148 -7.87 -12.00 -5.28
N HIS A 149 -8.10 -11.18 -4.25
CA HIS A 149 -7.64 -11.49 -2.90
C HIS A 149 -8.71 -11.65 -1.84
N PHE A 150 -9.89 -11.06 -2.05
CA PHE A 150 -10.99 -11.12 -1.10
C PHE A 150 -12.15 -11.87 -1.74
N LYS A 151 -12.80 -12.73 -0.95
CA LYS A 151 -14.05 -13.36 -1.40
C LYS A 151 -15.10 -12.26 -1.53
N LYS A 152 -15.77 -12.18 -2.69
CA LYS A 152 -16.94 -11.30 -2.89
C LYS A 152 -18.02 -11.70 -1.89
N SER A 153 -18.09 -10.99 -0.78
CA SER A 153 -19.25 -11.01 0.09
C SER A 153 -20.22 -9.94 -0.41
N PHE A 154 -21.51 -10.23 -0.45
CA PHE A 154 -22.54 -9.26 -0.85
C PHE A 154 -22.42 -7.94 -0.06
N ILE A 155 -22.05 -8.03 1.22
CA ILE A 155 -21.81 -6.87 2.09
C ILE A 155 -20.60 -6.06 1.61
N PHE A 156 -19.52 -6.73 1.18
CA PHE A 156 -18.31 -6.09 0.65
C PHE A 156 -18.62 -5.28 -0.62
N ASP A 157 -19.40 -5.84 -1.54
CA ASP A 157 -19.78 -5.15 -2.79
C ASP A 157 -20.63 -3.90 -2.53
N ILE A 158 -21.53 -3.97 -1.54
CA ILE A 158 -22.33 -2.81 -1.10
C ILE A 158 -21.43 -1.72 -0.54
N PHE A 159 -20.49 -2.05 0.36
CA PHE A 159 -19.58 -1.07 0.94
C PHE A 159 -18.68 -0.40 -0.10
N VAL A 160 -18.14 -1.14 -1.06
CA VAL A 160 -17.32 -0.58 -2.14
C VAL A 160 -18.15 0.39 -3.00
N LYS A 161 -19.39 0.02 -3.37
CA LYS A 161 -20.28 0.89 -4.15
C LYS A 161 -20.65 2.17 -3.40
N ILE A 162 -21.00 2.07 -2.11
CA ILE A 162 -21.31 3.24 -1.27
C ILE A 162 -20.07 4.14 -1.14
N GLY A 163 -18.90 3.56 -0.87
CA GLY A 163 -17.65 4.32 -0.77
C GLY A 163 -17.30 5.07 -2.06
N ALA A 164 -17.45 4.41 -3.22
CA ALA A 164 -17.23 5.04 -4.53
C ALA A 164 -18.23 6.19 -4.79
N PHE A 165 -19.51 6.00 -4.45
CA PHE A 165 -20.55 7.02 -4.58
C PHE A 165 -20.28 8.24 -3.68
N VAL A 166 -20.01 8.01 -2.40
CA VAL A 166 -19.69 9.08 -1.44
C VAL A 166 -18.43 9.85 -1.86
N PHE A 167 -17.38 9.13 -2.30
CA PHE A 167 -16.17 9.77 -2.82
C PHE A 167 -16.48 10.65 -4.04
N SER A 168 -17.38 10.22 -4.93
CA SER A 168 -17.82 11.02 -6.08
C SER A 168 -18.57 12.29 -5.68
N LEU A 169 -19.29 12.29 -4.55
CA LEU A 169 -20.02 13.47 -4.05
C LEU A 169 -19.09 14.48 -3.36
N ILE A 170 -18.07 14.00 -2.63
CA ILE A 170 -17.11 14.86 -1.93
C ILE A 170 -16.15 15.58 -2.90
N LYS A 171 -16.00 15.03 -4.12
CA LYS A 171 -15.10 15.58 -5.15
C LYS A 171 -15.77 16.58 -6.12
N LYS A 172 -17.08 16.83 -5.96
CA LYS A 172 -17.78 17.98 -6.56
C LYS A 172 -17.68 19.17 -5.61
#